data_AF-A0A6P1FP94-F1
#
_entry.id   AF-A0A6P1FP94-F1
#
_cell.length_a   1.000
_cell.length_b   1.000
_cell.length_c   1.000
_cell.angle_alpha   90.00
_cell.angle_beta   90.00
_cell.angle_gamma   90.00
#
_symmetry.space_group_name_H-M   'P 1'
#
loop_
_entity.id
_entity.type
_entity.pdbx_description
1 polymer ?
#
loop_
_entity_poly.entity_id
_entity_poly.type
_entity_poly.pdbx_seq_one_letter_code
_entity_poly.pdbx_strand_id
1 'polypeptide(L)'
;MTTGGANDRLSKNQRREAAREKARRLREQQKRRDRVSRFALQGGLAAVVIAVVVIVVFAVTSSIRPAGPGPANMASDGVVIGENMVAQTSGAVAADGTPTPSALDTSAGTVDIRVYLDYLCPYCGQFEKTNGDQIKEWVTSGAATVEIHPIAILTTRSNGTKYSERSANAAACVADRSPDSFFDFNSLLFANQPAEGTDGLTDDQLKDYASQAGVEDTAAVDTCIDDQSFVSWVRAATERATSGPLPGTDVPAVTGTPTVLVNGEAYSGSLTDPDAFSSFVLSAAADSYSSATPAPFSSETPAPTETPASTETPASTGTPAPGDAPVSTEAPASSEPTPAAAG
;
A
#
# COMPACT_ATOMS: atom_id res chain seq x y z
N MET A 1 20.10 40.96 88.80
CA MET A 1 19.02 41.49 87.94
C MET A 1 19.65 42.40 86.89
N THR A 2 19.21 42.21 85.66
CA THR A 2 19.69 42.73 84.38
C THR A 2 19.44 44.23 84.21
N THR A 3 20.32 44.96 83.52
CA THR A 3 20.05 45.75 82.27
C THR A 3 21.06 46.90 82.06
N GLY A 4 21.54 47.05 80.81
CA GLY A 4 22.33 48.22 80.37
C GLY A 4 23.18 47.97 79.13
N GLY A 5 22.59 47.49 78.02
CA GLY A 5 23.31 47.24 76.78
C GLY A 5 23.84 48.53 76.13
N ALA A 6 25.15 48.56 75.86
CA ALA A 6 25.78 49.61 75.07
C ALA A 6 25.30 49.53 73.61
N ASN A 7 24.43 50.47 73.23
CA ASN A 7 23.97 50.65 71.87
C ASN A 7 25.09 51.31 71.05
N ASP A 8 25.86 50.50 70.33
CA ASP A 8 26.88 50.95 69.37
C ASP A 8 26.20 51.57 68.13
N ARG A 9 25.77 52.83 68.27
CA ARG A 9 25.08 53.58 67.21
C ARG A 9 26.13 54.21 66.29
N LEU A 10 26.28 53.63 65.10
CA LEU A 10 27.04 54.20 63.97
C LEU A 10 26.84 55.72 63.86
N SER A 11 27.94 56.46 63.72
CA SER A 11 27.92 57.91 63.60
C SER A 11 27.11 58.37 62.37
N LYS A 12 26.59 59.61 62.38
CA LYS A 12 25.80 60.17 61.26
C LYS A 12 26.56 60.11 59.92
N ASN A 13 27.89 60.19 59.95
CA ASN A 13 28.74 60.08 58.76
C ASN A 13 28.88 58.61 58.31
N GLN A 14 29.09 57.67 59.22
CA GLN A 14 29.17 56.24 58.90
C GLN A 14 27.86 55.70 58.30
N ARG A 15 26.69 56.17 58.77
CA ARG A 15 25.39 55.81 58.17
C ARG A 15 25.22 56.36 56.75
N ARG A 16 25.76 57.55 56.45
CA ARG A 16 25.74 58.14 55.10
C ARG A 16 26.69 57.42 54.15
N GLU A 17 27.85 56.99 54.63
CA GLU A 17 28.81 56.20 53.86
C GLU A 17 28.28 54.80 53.57
N ALA A 18 27.75 54.10 54.57
CA ALA A 18 27.10 52.79 54.38
C ALA A 18 25.90 52.87 53.42
N ALA A 19 25.11 53.95 53.47
CA ALA A 19 24.02 54.17 52.53
C ALA A 19 24.52 54.41 51.08
N ARG A 20 25.62 55.16 50.90
CA ARG A 20 26.25 55.40 49.60
C ARG A 20 26.88 54.13 49.03
N GLU A 21 27.53 53.33 49.87
CA GLU A 21 28.13 52.06 49.45
C GLU A 21 27.07 51.02 49.07
N LYS A 22 25.99 50.91 49.85
CA LYS A 22 24.84 50.06 49.52
C LYS A 22 24.19 50.49 48.20
N ALA A 23 24.02 51.81 47.99
CA ALA A 23 23.51 52.34 46.72
C ALA A 23 24.43 52.04 45.53
N ARG A 24 25.76 52.07 45.73
CA ARG A 24 26.74 51.72 44.69
C ARG A 24 26.70 50.24 44.33
N ARG A 25 26.66 49.34 45.33
CA ARG A 25 26.55 47.89 45.13
C ARG A 25 25.26 47.50 44.42
N LEU A 26 24.12 48.11 44.78
CA LEU A 26 22.84 47.87 44.11
C LEU A 26 22.85 48.32 42.64
N ARG A 27 23.45 49.49 42.34
CA ARG A 27 23.61 49.97 40.95
C ARG A 27 24.54 49.07 40.13
N GLU A 28 25.60 48.55 40.72
CA GLU A 28 26.50 47.59 40.05
C GLU A 28 25.83 46.24 39.81
N GLN A 29 25.04 45.74 40.76
CA GLN A 29 24.23 44.52 40.59
C GLN A 29 23.14 44.70 39.54
N GLN A 30 22.44 45.85 39.51
CA GLN A 30 21.46 46.17 38.47
C GLN A 30 22.12 46.25 37.09
N LYS A 31 23.25 46.96 36.95
CA LYS A 31 23.99 47.02 35.67
C LYS A 31 24.47 45.64 35.19
N ARG A 32 24.90 44.76 36.10
CA ARG A 32 25.27 43.38 35.77
C ARG A 32 24.05 42.57 35.34
N ARG A 33 22.93 42.68 36.07
CA ARG A 33 21.66 42.01 35.72
C ARG A 33 21.12 42.49 34.37
N ASP A 34 21.13 43.79 34.10
CA ASP A 34 20.67 44.35 32.82
C ASP A 34 21.54 43.91 31.64
N ARG A 35 22.86 43.80 31.86
CA ARG A 35 23.77 43.30 30.84
C ARG A 35 23.53 41.81 30.56
N VAL A 36 23.44 40.99 31.61
CA VAL A 36 23.20 39.55 31.49
C VAL A 36 21.80 39.27 30.92
N SER A 37 20.77 40.02 31.35
CA SER A 37 19.40 39.84 30.86
C SER A 37 19.28 40.21 29.39
N ARG A 38 19.92 41.29 28.93
CA ARG A 38 19.95 41.64 27.50
C ARG A 38 20.63 40.56 26.67
N PHE A 39 21.78 40.05 27.12
CA PHE A 39 22.45 38.97 26.40
C PHE A 39 21.64 37.66 26.41
N ALA A 40 20.99 37.32 27.52
CA ALA A 40 20.12 36.14 27.61
C ALA A 40 18.88 36.28 26.70
N LEU A 41 18.28 37.47 26.62
CA LEU A 41 17.09 37.72 25.81
C LEU A 41 17.44 37.78 24.32
N GLN A 42 18.56 38.39 23.95
CA GLN A 42 19.09 38.36 22.58
C GLN A 42 19.51 36.95 22.15
N GLY A 43 20.17 36.19 23.05
CA GLY A 43 20.55 34.80 22.80
C GLY A 43 19.33 33.88 22.65
N GLY A 44 18.32 34.05 23.51
CA GLY A 44 17.05 33.31 23.42
C GLY A 44 16.30 33.62 22.12
N LEU A 45 16.18 34.90 21.76
CA LEU A 45 15.56 35.30 20.49
C LEU A 45 16.32 34.74 19.28
N ALA A 46 17.66 34.84 19.28
CA ALA A 46 18.48 34.28 18.21
C ALA A 46 18.31 32.76 18.10
N ALA A 47 18.26 32.04 19.21
CA ALA A 47 18.02 30.59 19.21
C ALA A 47 16.64 30.23 18.64
N VAL A 48 15.58 30.97 19.00
CA VAL A 48 14.24 30.77 18.43
C VAL A 48 14.22 31.05 16.94
N VAL A 49 14.84 32.14 16.48
CA VAL A 49 14.92 32.46 15.05
C VAL A 49 15.69 31.37 14.29
N ILE A 50 16.81 30.89 14.83
CA ILE A 50 17.56 29.77 14.23
C ILE A 50 16.70 28.52 14.16
N ALA A 51 15.98 28.16 15.23
CA ALA A 51 15.09 27.00 15.23
C ALA A 51 13.99 27.12 14.17
N VAL A 52 13.35 28.29 14.03
CA VAL A 52 12.34 28.54 12.99
C VAL A 52 12.97 28.45 11.60
N VAL A 53 14.16 29.03 11.39
CA VAL A 53 14.87 28.94 10.09
C VAL A 53 15.20 27.48 9.78
N VAL A 54 15.66 26.68 10.74
CA VAL A 54 15.92 25.25 10.54
C VAL A 54 14.64 24.51 10.16
N ILE A 55 13.52 24.77 10.84
CA ILE A 55 12.22 24.17 10.52
C ILE A 55 11.77 24.57 9.10
N VAL A 56 11.88 25.85 8.75
CA VAL A 56 11.48 26.37 7.42
C VAL A 56 12.38 25.80 6.34
N VAL A 57 13.69 25.79 6.53
CA VAL A 57 14.65 25.20 5.58
C VAL A 57 14.40 23.70 5.43
N PHE A 58 14.14 22.98 6.52
CA PHE A 58 13.77 21.56 6.48
C PHE A 58 12.47 21.33 5.71
N ALA A 59 11.43 22.12 5.96
CA ALA A 59 10.15 22.02 5.26
C ALA A 59 10.25 22.38 3.76
N VAL A 60 11.05 23.38 3.41
CA VAL A 60 11.28 23.77 2.00
C VAL A 60 12.12 22.71 1.29
N THR A 61 13.20 22.24 1.91
CA THR A 61 14.07 21.23 1.30
C THR A 61 13.43 19.85 1.24
N SER A 62 12.55 19.48 2.17
CA SER A 62 11.74 18.25 2.07
C SER A 62 10.68 18.34 0.96
N SER A 63 10.18 19.55 0.67
CA SER A 63 9.21 19.78 -0.39
C SER A 63 9.80 19.79 -1.81
N ILE A 64 11.12 19.95 -1.97
CA ILE A 64 11.82 20.04 -3.27
C ILE A 64 12.70 18.80 -3.52
N ARG A 65 12.51 17.71 -2.75
CA ARG A 65 13.26 16.48 -3.03
C ARG A 65 12.83 15.95 -4.40
N PRO A 66 13.76 15.61 -5.31
CA PRO A 66 13.41 14.78 -6.46
C PRO A 66 12.72 13.52 -5.95
N ALA A 67 11.78 12.97 -6.73
CA ALA A 67 11.15 11.72 -6.36
C ALA A 67 12.25 10.72 -5.98
N GLY A 68 12.26 10.26 -4.73
CA GLY A 68 13.09 9.12 -4.35
C GLY A 68 12.70 7.89 -5.16
N PRO A 69 13.49 6.80 -5.11
CA PRO A 69 13.00 5.54 -5.66
C PRO A 69 11.62 5.23 -5.06
N GLY A 70 10.72 4.67 -5.89
CA GLY A 70 9.45 4.16 -5.42
C GLY A 70 9.64 3.00 -4.44
N PRO A 71 8.56 2.54 -3.80
CA PRO A 71 8.61 1.34 -2.97
C PRO A 71 8.92 0.11 -3.84
N ALA A 72 9.58 -0.88 -3.25
CA ALA A 72 9.63 -2.21 -3.83
C ALA A 72 8.20 -2.75 -4.02
N ASN A 73 8.05 -3.69 -4.94
CA ASN A 73 6.76 -4.32 -5.28
C ASN A 73 5.73 -3.38 -5.91
N MET A 74 6.12 -2.15 -6.28
CA MET A 74 5.25 -1.20 -6.99
C MET A 74 5.91 -0.62 -8.25
N ALA A 75 6.56 -1.46 -9.05
CA ALA A 75 7.18 -1.05 -10.32
C ALA A 75 6.21 -0.32 -11.28
N SER A 76 4.92 -0.59 -11.21
CA SER A 76 3.84 -0.02 -12.01
C SER A 76 3.16 1.21 -11.38
N ASP A 77 3.68 1.69 -10.25
CA ASP A 77 2.98 2.54 -9.27
C ASP A 77 1.79 1.89 -8.56
N GLY A 78 1.60 0.58 -8.72
CA GLY A 78 0.59 -0.20 -8.01
C GLY A 78 1.20 -1.48 -7.47
N VAL A 79 0.55 -2.08 -6.48
CA VAL A 79 0.92 -3.40 -5.98
C VAL A 79 -0.07 -4.42 -6.53
N VAL A 80 0.46 -5.47 -7.17
CA VAL A 80 -0.36 -6.54 -7.77
C VAL A 80 -0.49 -7.67 -6.76
N ILE A 81 -1.72 -8.02 -6.40
CA ILE A 81 -2.07 -9.15 -5.55
C ILE A 81 -2.69 -10.24 -6.42
N GLY A 82 -2.15 -11.46 -6.31
CA GLY A 82 -2.58 -12.62 -7.09
C GLY A 82 -3.12 -13.76 -6.21
N GLU A 83 -3.07 -14.96 -6.77
CA GLU A 83 -3.62 -16.18 -6.16
C GLU A 83 -3.25 -16.33 -4.68
N ASN A 84 -4.20 -16.78 -3.86
CA ASN A 84 -4.03 -16.94 -2.41
C ASN A 84 -3.65 -15.65 -1.66
N MET A 85 -3.98 -14.48 -2.22
CA MET A 85 -3.65 -13.16 -1.65
C MET A 85 -2.15 -12.87 -1.54
N VAL A 86 -1.34 -13.54 -2.37
CA VAL A 86 0.11 -13.33 -2.42
C VAL A 86 0.42 -12.18 -3.38
N ALA A 87 1.23 -11.24 -2.91
CA ALA A 87 1.66 -10.12 -3.73
C ALA A 87 2.75 -10.54 -4.73
N GLN A 88 2.66 -10.01 -5.95
CA GLN A 88 3.71 -10.20 -6.94
C GLN A 88 4.89 -9.29 -6.63
N THR A 89 6.07 -9.89 -6.43
CA THR A 89 7.27 -9.11 -6.13
C THR A 89 7.77 -8.39 -7.38
N SER A 90 8.14 -7.12 -7.24
CA SER A 90 8.74 -6.33 -8.32
C SER A 90 9.79 -5.37 -7.79
N GLY A 91 10.63 -4.84 -8.68
CA GLY A 91 11.60 -3.81 -8.32
C GLY A 91 10.94 -2.47 -7.97
N ALA A 92 11.70 -1.57 -7.37
CA ALA A 92 11.28 -0.18 -7.20
C ALA A 92 11.38 0.60 -8.53
N VAL A 93 10.49 1.58 -8.72
CA VAL A 93 10.69 2.61 -9.75
C VAL A 93 11.91 3.44 -9.37
N ALA A 94 12.87 3.61 -10.29
CA ALA A 94 14.01 4.48 -10.04
C ALA A 94 13.56 5.94 -9.82
N ALA A 95 14.34 6.71 -9.07
CA ALA A 95 14.05 8.13 -8.75
C ALA A 95 13.72 8.99 -9.98
N ASP A 96 14.41 8.73 -11.09
CA ASP A 96 14.25 9.35 -12.42
C ASP A 96 13.65 8.38 -13.46
N GLY A 97 13.19 7.21 -13.01
CA GLY A 97 12.66 6.16 -13.85
C GLY A 97 11.19 6.36 -14.19
N THR A 98 10.77 5.70 -15.27
CA THR A 98 9.35 5.55 -15.61
C THR A 98 8.82 4.26 -14.99
N PRO A 99 7.60 4.27 -14.44
CA PRO A 99 6.94 3.04 -14.00
C PRO A 99 6.89 2.01 -15.14
N THR A 100 7.08 0.75 -14.79
CA THR A 100 6.91 -0.39 -15.69
C THR A 100 5.50 -0.93 -15.50
N PRO A 101 4.61 -0.80 -16.50
CA PRO A 101 3.23 -1.26 -16.37
C PRO A 101 3.15 -2.76 -16.08
N SER A 102 2.22 -3.15 -15.21
CA SER A 102 1.87 -4.56 -15.01
C SER A 102 1.35 -5.15 -16.31
N ALA A 103 1.84 -6.35 -16.65
CA ALA A 103 1.47 -7.03 -17.87
C ALA A 103 -0.02 -7.40 -17.82
N LEU A 104 -0.78 -6.93 -18.80
CA LEU A 104 -2.17 -7.34 -18.99
C LEU A 104 -2.17 -8.69 -19.73
N ASP A 105 -2.17 -9.80 -18.99
CA ASP A 105 -2.28 -11.15 -19.59
C ASP A 105 -3.70 -11.70 -19.46
N THR A 106 -4.56 -11.29 -20.39
CA THR A 106 -5.93 -11.82 -20.50
C THR A 106 -6.00 -13.19 -21.16
N SER A 107 -4.88 -13.74 -21.65
CA SER A 107 -4.84 -15.02 -22.37
C SER A 107 -4.93 -16.24 -21.44
N ALA A 108 -4.57 -16.05 -20.17
CA ALA A 108 -4.64 -17.09 -19.14
C ALA A 108 -6.04 -17.26 -18.53
N GLY A 109 -7.01 -16.41 -18.89
CA GLY A 109 -8.36 -16.46 -18.35
C GLY A 109 -8.52 -15.84 -16.96
N THR A 110 -7.43 -15.39 -16.35
CA THR A 110 -7.42 -14.57 -15.13
C THR A 110 -7.78 -13.13 -15.46
N VAL A 111 -8.71 -12.55 -14.71
CA VAL A 111 -9.12 -11.15 -14.87
C VAL A 111 -8.11 -10.21 -14.21
N ASP A 112 -7.70 -9.14 -14.89
CA ASP A 112 -6.91 -8.04 -14.34
C ASP A 112 -7.87 -6.96 -13.81
N ILE A 113 -7.85 -6.70 -12.50
CA ILE A 113 -8.62 -5.62 -11.87
C ILE A 113 -7.62 -4.57 -11.38
N ARG A 114 -7.74 -3.31 -11.81
CA ARG A 114 -6.91 -2.21 -11.30
C ARG A 114 -7.77 -1.19 -10.59
N VAL A 115 -7.33 -0.74 -9.42
CA VAL A 115 -8.07 0.22 -8.60
C VAL A 115 -7.16 1.39 -8.24
N TYR A 116 -7.45 2.55 -8.82
CA TYR A 116 -6.85 3.82 -8.42
C TYR A 116 -7.72 4.45 -7.33
N LEU A 117 -7.15 4.60 -6.14
CA LEU A 117 -7.90 4.99 -4.95
C LEU A 117 -7.18 6.06 -4.13
N ASP A 118 -7.96 6.83 -3.39
CA ASP A 118 -7.48 7.74 -2.35
C ASP A 118 -8.15 7.33 -1.03
N TYR A 119 -7.35 7.08 0.00
CA TYR A 119 -7.86 6.58 1.29
C TYR A 119 -8.78 7.55 2.03
N LEU A 120 -8.85 8.82 1.64
CA LEU A 120 -9.82 9.79 2.16
C LEU A 120 -11.14 9.81 1.36
N CYS A 121 -11.16 9.21 0.16
CA CYS A 121 -12.28 9.32 -0.74
C CYS A 121 -13.47 8.45 -0.29
N PRO A 122 -14.65 9.03 -0.02
CA PRO A 122 -15.81 8.28 0.44
C PRO A 122 -16.35 7.32 -0.63
N TYR A 123 -16.18 7.63 -1.91
CA TYR A 123 -16.57 6.73 -3.00
C TYR A 123 -15.64 5.50 -3.09
N CYS A 124 -14.35 5.65 -2.73
CA CYS A 124 -13.46 4.50 -2.61
C CYS A 124 -13.91 3.61 -1.45
N GLY A 125 -14.21 4.21 -0.29
CA GLY A 125 -14.73 3.47 0.85
C GLY A 125 -16.05 2.75 0.55
N GLN A 126 -16.95 3.35 -0.24
CA GLN A 126 -18.16 2.68 -0.72
C GLN A 126 -17.84 1.48 -1.60
N PHE A 127 -16.99 1.66 -2.62
CA PHE A 127 -16.61 0.59 -3.53
C PHE A 127 -15.94 -0.58 -2.80
N GLU A 128 -14.99 -0.28 -1.90
CA GLU A 128 -14.24 -1.27 -1.12
C GLU A 128 -15.16 -2.03 -0.14
N LYS A 129 -16.07 -1.33 0.54
CA LYS A 129 -17.05 -1.96 1.41
C LYS A 129 -18.02 -2.87 0.65
N THR A 130 -18.37 -2.51 -0.58
CA THR A 130 -19.33 -3.26 -1.38
C THR A 130 -18.68 -4.44 -2.11
N ASN A 131 -17.48 -4.25 -2.65
CA ASN A 131 -16.86 -5.18 -3.61
C ASN A 131 -15.57 -5.82 -3.08
N GLY A 132 -15.02 -5.39 -1.94
CA GLY A 132 -13.75 -5.89 -1.43
C GLY A 132 -13.75 -7.40 -1.16
N ASP A 133 -14.82 -7.93 -0.54
CA ASP A 133 -14.93 -9.36 -0.21
C ASP A 133 -15.00 -10.24 -1.46
N GLN A 134 -15.78 -9.85 -2.48
CA GLN A 134 -15.85 -10.60 -3.76
C GLN A 134 -14.54 -10.52 -4.55
N ILE A 135 -13.85 -9.37 -4.55
CA ILE A 135 -12.53 -9.24 -5.16
C ILE A 135 -11.55 -10.17 -4.44
N LYS A 136 -11.56 -10.18 -3.09
CA LYS A 136 -10.73 -11.08 -2.29
C LYS A 136 -11.00 -12.55 -2.63
N GLU A 137 -12.24 -12.95 -2.82
CA GLU A 137 -12.60 -14.34 -3.22
C GLU A 137 -12.05 -14.70 -4.62
N TRP A 138 -12.22 -13.81 -5.60
CA TRP A 138 -11.71 -14.05 -6.95
C TRP A 138 -10.18 -14.07 -7.01
N VAL A 139 -9.54 -13.20 -6.24
CA VAL A 139 -8.07 -13.15 -6.14
C VAL A 139 -7.56 -14.38 -5.41
N THR A 140 -8.19 -14.79 -4.31
CA THR A 140 -7.82 -16.00 -3.55
C THR A 140 -7.87 -17.24 -4.44
N SER A 141 -8.91 -17.38 -5.26
CA SER A 141 -9.08 -18.53 -6.17
C SER A 141 -8.24 -18.48 -7.44
N GLY A 142 -7.53 -17.38 -7.71
CA GLY A 142 -6.76 -17.18 -8.95
C GLY A 142 -7.61 -16.80 -10.17
N ALA A 143 -8.91 -16.58 -9.98
CA ALA A 143 -9.81 -16.12 -11.04
C ALA A 143 -9.54 -14.66 -11.44
N ALA A 144 -8.98 -13.86 -10.54
CA ALA A 144 -8.56 -12.50 -10.80
C ALA A 144 -7.20 -12.18 -10.16
N THR A 145 -6.57 -11.11 -10.64
CA THR A 145 -5.55 -10.35 -9.92
C THR A 145 -6.12 -8.98 -9.60
N VAL A 146 -5.67 -8.37 -8.50
CA VAL A 146 -6.01 -6.99 -8.18
C VAL A 146 -4.75 -6.16 -8.03
N GLU A 147 -4.65 -5.10 -8.82
CA GLU A 147 -3.60 -4.10 -8.74
C GLU A 147 -4.14 -2.83 -8.07
N ILE A 148 -3.59 -2.47 -6.92
CA ILE A 148 -4.03 -1.29 -6.17
C ILE A 148 -3.01 -0.18 -6.37
N HIS A 149 -3.48 0.98 -6.83
CA HIS A 149 -2.72 2.21 -7.01
C HIS A 149 -3.16 3.28 -6.00
N PRO A 150 -2.47 3.39 -4.84
CA PRO A 150 -2.72 4.46 -3.89
C PRO A 150 -2.29 5.82 -4.46
N ILE A 151 -3.22 6.74 -4.61
CA ILE A 151 -2.99 8.13 -5.03
C ILE A 151 -3.56 9.11 -3.99
N ALA A 152 -3.17 10.38 -4.08
CA ALA A 152 -3.48 11.38 -3.06
C ALA A 152 -4.11 12.67 -3.64
N ILE A 153 -5.23 12.54 -4.36
CA ILE A 153 -5.92 13.67 -4.98
C ILE A 153 -6.70 14.55 -3.96
N LEU A 154 -7.00 14.02 -2.77
CA LEU A 154 -7.72 14.70 -1.69
C LEU A 154 -6.79 15.22 -0.58
N THR A 155 -5.49 15.34 -0.84
CA THR A 155 -4.47 15.82 0.10
C THR A 155 -4.89 17.07 0.88
N THR A 156 -5.55 18.03 0.23
CA THR A 156 -5.95 19.30 0.85
C THR A 156 -7.27 19.23 1.63
N ARG A 157 -7.94 18.07 1.69
CA ARG A 157 -9.26 17.86 2.30
C ARG A 157 -9.21 17.31 3.72
N SER A 158 -8.11 17.49 4.43
CA SER A 158 -7.88 16.93 5.77
C SER A 158 -7.31 17.94 6.78
N ASN A 159 -7.93 19.11 6.94
CA ASN A 159 -7.52 20.17 7.90
C ASN A 159 -6.01 20.51 7.92
N GLY A 160 -5.32 20.32 6.81
CA GLY A 160 -3.87 20.55 6.69
C GLY A 160 -2.98 19.39 7.16
N THR A 161 -3.53 18.28 7.66
CA THR A 161 -2.76 17.08 8.06
C THR A 161 -2.29 16.26 6.88
N LYS A 162 -2.85 16.48 5.68
CA LYS A 162 -2.49 15.78 4.44
C LYS A 162 -2.70 14.27 4.52
N TYR A 163 -3.82 13.85 5.11
CA TYR A 163 -4.12 12.45 5.36
C TYR A 163 -4.01 11.56 4.12
N SER A 164 -4.47 11.99 2.93
CA SER A 164 -4.33 11.21 1.69
C SER A 164 -2.86 10.92 1.34
N GLU A 165 -1.94 11.89 1.49
CA GLU A 165 -0.50 11.66 1.26
C GLU A 165 0.07 10.70 2.30
N ARG A 166 -0.27 10.89 3.58
CA ARG A 166 0.27 10.08 4.69
C ARG A 166 -0.20 8.62 4.63
N SER A 167 -1.47 8.40 4.33
CA SER A 167 -2.06 7.06 4.19
C SER A 167 -1.56 6.34 2.94
N ALA A 168 -1.45 7.03 1.80
CA ALA A 168 -0.82 6.45 0.60
C ALA A 168 0.67 6.12 0.83
N ASN A 169 1.40 6.96 1.59
CA ASN A 169 2.76 6.65 2.02
C ASN A 169 2.81 5.41 2.93
N ALA A 170 1.89 5.27 3.88
CA ALA A 170 1.83 4.09 4.73
C ALA A 170 1.53 2.81 3.93
N ALA A 171 0.63 2.89 2.96
CA ALA A 171 0.36 1.78 2.04
C ALA A 171 1.61 1.40 1.23
N ALA A 172 2.35 2.39 0.72
CA ALA A 172 3.63 2.16 0.06
C ALA A 172 4.68 1.51 0.99
N CYS A 173 4.75 1.90 2.26
CA CYS A 173 5.63 1.27 3.24
C CYS A 173 5.27 -0.20 3.51
N VAL A 174 3.98 -0.53 3.56
CA VAL A 174 3.53 -1.93 3.69
C VAL A 174 3.85 -2.71 2.42
N ALA A 175 3.60 -2.15 1.23
CA ALA A 175 3.97 -2.79 -0.04
C ALA A 175 5.49 -3.04 -0.15
N ASP A 176 6.32 -2.11 0.32
CA ASP A 176 7.78 -2.24 0.28
C ASP A 176 8.31 -3.36 1.19
N ARG A 177 7.72 -3.54 2.37
CA ARG A 177 8.27 -4.37 3.46
C ARG A 177 7.52 -5.66 3.75
N SER A 178 6.22 -5.68 3.53
CA SER A 178 5.33 -6.80 3.83
C SER A 178 4.20 -6.83 2.81
N PRO A 179 4.52 -7.06 1.52
CA PRO A 179 3.58 -6.88 0.41
C PRO A 179 2.36 -7.81 0.51
N ASP A 180 2.51 -9.02 1.09
CA ASP A 180 1.38 -9.94 1.31
C ASP A 180 0.37 -9.42 2.34
N SER A 181 0.78 -8.53 3.26
CA SER A 181 -0.10 -7.86 4.21
C SER A 181 -0.84 -6.65 3.62
N PHE A 182 -0.50 -6.25 2.40
CA PHE A 182 -1.00 -5.00 1.82
C PHE A 182 -2.52 -4.97 1.67
N PHE A 183 -3.12 -6.05 1.17
CA PHE A 183 -4.56 -6.06 0.92
C PHE A 183 -5.36 -5.91 2.23
N ASP A 184 -4.94 -6.62 3.29
CA ASP A 184 -5.60 -6.51 4.59
C ASP A 184 -5.37 -5.12 5.21
N PHE A 185 -4.19 -4.50 5.01
CA PHE A 185 -3.95 -3.11 5.39
C PHE A 185 -4.87 -2.14 4.64
N ASN A 186 -5.01 -2.30 3.32
CA ASN A 186 -5.93 -1.53 2.48
C ASN A 186 -7.37 -1.63 3.01
N SER A 187 -7.84 -2.85 3.28
CA SER A 187 -9.17 -3.09 3.84
C SER A 187 -9.35 -2.44 5.21
N LEU A 188 -8.34 -2.49 6.09
CA LEU A 188 -8.38 -1.86 7.41
C LEU A 188 -8.48 -0.33 7.33
N LEU A 189 -7.76 0.30 6.40
CA LEU A 189 -7.85 1.75 6.20
C LEU A 189 -9.24 2.18 5.72
N PHE A 190 -9.88 1.40 4.83
CA PHE A 190 -11.25 1.70 4.40
C PHE A 190 -12.32 1.36 5.44
N ALA A 191 -12.12 0.29 6.21
CA ALA A 191 -12.99 -0.06 7.34
C ALA A 191 -13.00 1.05 8.41
N ASN A 192 -11.87 1.76 8.57
CA ASN A 192 -11.68 2.84 9.53
C ASN A 192 -11.50 4.21 8.86
N GLN A 193 -12.08 4.37 7.66
CA GLN A 193 -11.91 5.57 6.86
C GLN A 193 -12.41 6.82 7.62
N PRO A 194 -11.57 7.86 7.78
CA PRO A 194 -12.01 9.12 8.35
C PRO A 194 -12.90 9.90 7.36
N ALA A 195 -13.79 10.74 7.88
CA ALA A 195 -14.59 11.62 7.04
C ALA A 195 -13.73 12.74 6.42
N GLU A 196 -14.07 13.15 5.19
CA GLU A 196 -13.51 14.37 4.58
C GLU A 196 -13.69 15.60 5.48
N GLY A 197 -12.71 16.51 5.48
CA GLY A 197 -12.73 17.71 6.31
C GLY A 197 -12.39 17.47 7.79
N THR A 198 -12.05 16.24 8.18
CA THR A 198 -11.46 15.93 9.49
C THR A 198 -9.94 15.87 9.42
N ASP A 199 -9.29 15.74 10.56
CA ASP A 199 -7.82 15.61 10.64
C ASP A 199 -7.31 14.29 10.02
N GLY A 200 -8.19 13.32 9.76
CA GLY A 200 -7.81 11.97 9.34
C GLY A 200 -7.20 11.14 10.47
N LEU A 201 -6.67 9.97 10.14
CA LEU A 201 -5.95 9.13 11.11
C LEU A 201 -4.56 9.71 11.39
N THR A 202 -4.08 9.53 12.61
CA THR A 202 -2.70 9.84 13.01
C THR A 202 -1.72 8.78 12.48
N ASP A 203 -0.42 9.11 12.42
CA ASP A 203 0.60 8.15 11.98
C ASP A 203 0.68 6.93 12.92
N ASP A 204 0.45 7.13 14.22
CA ASP A 204 0.37 6.02 15.18
C ASP A 204 -0.81 5.08 14.90
N GLN A 205 -1.96 5.61 14.46
CA GLN A 205 -3.09 4.77 14.03
C GLN A 205 -2.80 4.05 12.72
N LEU A 206 -2.08 4.68 11.77
CA LEU A 206 -1.66 4.01 10.54
C LEU A 206 -0.71 2.83 10.83
N LYS A 207 0.25 3.02 11.75
CA LYS A 207 1.15 1.96 12.23
C LYS A 207 0.40 0.83 12.93
N ASP A 208 -0.57 1.17 13.79
CA ASP A 208 -1.41 0.19 14.47
C ASP A 208 -2.20 -0.67 13.46
N TYR A 209 -2.79 -0.07 12.42
CA TYR A 209 -3.45 -0.83 11.36
C TYR A 209 -2.49 -1.68 10.52
N ALA A 210 -1.25 -1.23 10.29
CA ALA A 210 -0.23 -2.05 9.64
C ALA A 210 0.09 -3.29 10.49
N SER A 211 0.22 -3.14 11.81
CA SER A 211 0.40 -4.27 12.72
C SER A 211 -0.82 -5.22 12.71
N GLN A 212 -2.04 -4.68 12.69
CA GLN A 212 -3.27 -5.49 12.63
C GLN A 212 -3.41 -6.24 11.30
N ALA A 213 -2.85 -5.71 10.21
CA ALA A 213 -2.80 -6.36 8.89
C ALA A 213 -1.81 -7.53 8.81
N GLY A 214 -1.06 -7.82 9.88
CA GLY A 214 -0.12 -8.94 9.92
C GLY A 214 1.26 -8.62 9.35
N VAL A 215 1.65 -7.33 9.29
CA VAL A 215 3.03 -6.93 8.94
C VAL A 215 4.02 -7.62 9.90
N GLU A 216 4.98 -8.35 9.34
CA GLU A 216 5.97 -9.10 10.12
C GLU A 216 7.10 -8.20 10.69
N ASP A 217 7.60 -7.25 9.89
CA ASP A 217 8.63 -6.28 10.29
C ASP A 217 8.00 -4.92 10.61
N THR A 218 7.24 -4.87 11.71
CA THR A 218 6.55 -3.65 12.14
C THR A 218 7.50 -2.50 12.40
N ALA A 219 8.70 -2.75 12.93
CA ALA A 219 9.68 -1.70 13.22
C ALA A 219 10.17 -0.98 11.94
N ALA A 220 10.42 -1.73 10.86
CA ALA A 220 10.81 -1.14 9.59
C ALA A 220 9.66 -0.35 8.94
N VAL A 221 8.44 -0.89 9.00
CA VAL A 221 7.24 -0.19 8.49
C VAL A 221 6.96 1.08 9.28
N ASP A 222 7.03 1.02 10.60
CA ASP A 222 6.85 2.17 11.49
C ASP A 222 7.84 3.29 11.17
N THR A 223 9.12 2.94 11.02
CA THR A 223 10.16 3.90 10.64
C THR A 223 9.87 4.50 9.26
N CYS A 224 9.46 3.67 8.29
CA CYS A 224 9.12 4.14 6.95
C CYS A 224 7.96 5.15 6.95
N ILE A 225 6.93 4.88 7.78
CA ILE A 225 5.77 5.76 7.98
C ILE A 225 6.20 7.08 8.63
N ASP A 226 6.94 7.01 9.74
CA ASP A 226 7.38 8.19 10.50
C ASP A 226 8.31 9.09 9.65
N ASP A 227 9.17 8.49 8.83
CA ASP A 227 10.07 9.21 7.92
C ASP A 227 9.37 9.73 6.65
N GLN A 228 8.12 9.35 6.41
CA GLN A 228 7.37 9.69 5.20
C GLN A 228 8.13 9.32 3.91
N SER A 229 8.76 8.14 3.93
CA SER A 229 9.81 7.73 2.98
C SER A 229 9.37 7.79 1.52
N PHE A 230 8.08 7.58 1.24
CA PHE A 230 7.52 7.52 -0.11
C PHE A 230 6.61 8.70 -0.46
N VAL A 231 6.44 9.73 0.37
CA VAL A 231 5.55 10.89 0.05
C VAL A 231 5.93 11.58 -1.26
N SER A 232 7.23 11.70 -1.58
CA SER A 232 7.66 12.25 -2.87
C SER A 232 7.24 11.38 -4.05
N TRP A 233 7.31 10.05 -3.88
CA TRP A 233 6.84 9.09 -4.88
C TRP A 233 5.31 9.13 -5.01
N VAL A 234 4.56 9.20 -3.90
CA VAL A 234 3.09 9.31 -3.90
C VAL A 234 2.63 10.51 -4.73
N ARG A 235 3.28 11.67 -4.57
CA ARG A 235 2.96 12.87 -5.36
C ARG A 235 3.21 12.63 -6.85
N ALA A 236 4.35 12.03 -7.19
CA ALA A 236 4.70 11.75 -8.58
C ALA A 236 3.78 10.69 -9.21
N ALA A 237 3.41 9.64 -8.48
CA ALA A 237 2.45 8.63 -8.91
C ALA A 237 1.05 9.23 -9.12
N THR A 238 0.61 10.10 -8.20
CA THR A 238 -0.64 10.86 -8.33
C THR A 238 -0.62 11.76 -9.55
N GLU A 239 0.48 12.47 -9.80
CA GLU A 239 0.64 13.32 -10.99
C GLU A 239 0.58 12.48 -12.27
N ARG A 240 1.31 11.36 -12.35
CA ARG A 240 1.26 10.45 -13.50
C ARG A 240 -0.15 9.94 -13.78
N ALA A 241 -0.85 9.48 -12.74
CA ALA A 241 -2.22 8.98 -12.86
C ALA A 241 -3.20 10.06 -13.34
N THR A 242 -3.02 11.33 -12.93
CA THR A 242 -3.97 12.42 -13.21
C THR A 242 -3.63 13.27 -14.43
N SER A 243 -2.43 13.11 -15.01
CA SER A 243 -1.95 13.92 -16.15
C SER A 243 -1.65 13.11 -17.42
N GLY A 244 -1.58 11.79 -17.33
CA GLY A 244 -1.23 10.92 -18.44
C GLY A 244 -2.16 9.73 -18.62
N PRO A 245 -2.13 9.10 -19.81
CA PRO A 245 -2.91 7.91 -20.08
C PRO A 245 -2.55 6.79 -19.10
N LEU A 246 -3.55 6.07 -18.61
CA LEU A 246 -3.33 4.96 -17.70
C LEU A 246 -2.73 3.78 -18.46
N PRO A 247 -1.60 3.22 -17.99
CA PRO A 247 -0.89 2.20 -18.74
C PRO A 247 -1.75 1.00 -19.08
N GLY A 248 -1.66 0.55 -20.33
CA GLY A 248 -2.40 -0.61 -20.81
C GLY A 248 -3.89 -0.36 -21.07
N THR A 249 -4.34 0.90 -21.11
CA THR A 249 -5.76 1.26 -21.29
C THR A 249 -5.96 2.45 -22.24
N ASP A 250 -7.19 2.65 -22.69
CA ASP A 250 -7.62 3.85 -23.41
C ASP A 250 -8.05 5.01 -22.48
N VAL A 251 -7.87 4.86 -21.16
CA VAL A 251 -8.25 5.89 -20.19
C VAL A 251 -7.20 7.00 -20.19
N PRO A 252 -7.55 8.26 -20.53
CA PRO A 252 -6.57 9.32 -20.74
C PRO A 252 -5.95 9.89 -19.46
N ALA A 253 -6.65 9.76 -18.33
CA ALA A 253 -6.20 10.12 -16.97
C ALA A 253 -7.24 9.71 -15.93
N VAL A 254 -6.82 9.53 -14.68
CA VAL A 254 -7.71 9.52 -13.51
C VAL A 254 -8.32 10.92 -13.34
N THR A 255 -9.65 11.00 -13.42
CA THR A 255 -10.41 12.24 -13.18
C THR A 255 -11.15 12.25 -11.84
N GLY A 256 -11.21 11.10 -11.16
CA GLY A 256 -11.79 10.92 -9.86
C GLY A 256 -11.49 9.52 -9.30
N THR A 257 -11.67 9.35 -8.00
CA THR A 257 -11.46 8.07 -7.33
C THR A 257 -12.79 7.54 -6.78
N PRO A 258 -13.04 6.22 -6.82
CA PRO A 258 -12.16 5.22 -7.41
C PRO A 258 -12.23 5.29 -8.95
N THR A 259 -11.11 5.06 -9.61
CA THR A 259 -11.11 4.65 -11.03
C THR A 259 -10.81 3.16 -11.04
N VAL A 260 -11.79 2.35 -11.46
CA VAL A 260 -11.69 0.89 -11.49
C VAL A 260 -11.60 0.45 -12.94
N LEU A 261 -10.60 -0.35 -13.26
CA LEU A 261 -10.35 -0.91 -14.58
C LEU A 261 -10.46 -2.42 -14.48
N VAL A 262 -11.13 -3.05 -15.45
CA VAL A 262 -11.18 -4.51 -15.57
C VAL A 262 -10.75 -4.89 -16.97
N ASN A 263 -9.68 -5.68 -17.08
CA ASN A 263 -9.01 -5.99 -18.35
C ASN A 263 -8.70 -4.74 -19.20
N GLY A 264 -8.36 -3.63 -18.54
CA GLY A 264 -8.10 -2.34 -19.17
C GLY A 264 -9.34 -1.48 -19.48
N GLU A 265 -10.56 -2.00 -19.27
CA GLU A 265 -11.81 -1.27 -19.49
C GLU A 265 -12.29 -0.56 -18.22
N ALA A 266 -12.71 0.70 -18.34
CA ALA A 266 -13.18 1.47 -17.19
C ALA A 266 -14.59 1.05 -16.74
N TYR A 267 -14.71 0.67 -15.47
CA TYR A 267 -16.01 0.44 -14.85
C TYR A 267 -16.74 1.77 -14.61
N SER A 268 -17.95 1.88 -15.14
CA SER A 268 -18.82 3.06 -15.02
C SER A 268 -20.17 2.78 -14.33
N GLY A 269 -20.31 1.58 -13.74
CA GLY A 269 -21.53 1.16 -13.05
C GLY A 269 -21.65 1.69 -11.61
N SER A 270 -22.60 1.14 -10.86
CA SER A 270 -22.83 1.53 -9.47
C SER A 270 -21.76 0.99 -8.54
N LEU A 271 -21.07 1.88 -7.82
CA LEU A 271 -20.08 1.52 -6.79
C LEU A 271 -20.67 0.78 -5.59
N THR A 272 -21.99 0.80 -5.43
CA THR A 272 -22.72 0.27 -4.27
C THR A 272 -23.60 -0.93 -4.63
N ASP A 273 -23.43 -1.48 -5.82
CA ASP A 273 -24.14 -2.66 -6.31
C ASP A 273 -23.13 -3.76 -6.71
N PRO A 274 -22.97 -4.80 -5.86
CA PRO A 274 -21.99 -5.86 -6.13
C PRO A 274 -22.36 -6.71 -7.36
N ASP A 275 -23.65 -6.83 -7.69
CA ASP A 275 -24.12 -7.56 -8.86
C ASP A 275 -23.80 -6.80 -10.15
N ALA A 276 -23.88 -5.46 -10.12
CA ALA A 276 -23.49 -4.62 -11.24
C ALA A 276 -21.98 -4.73 -11.53
N PHE A 277 -21.13 -4.74 -10.49
CA PHE A 277 -19.70 -4.88 -10.66
C PHE A 277 -19.31 -6.29 -11.14
N SER A 278 -19.87 -7.34 -10.55
CA SER A 278 -19.61 -8.72 -10.98
C SER A 278 -20.08 -8.99 -12.41
N SER A 279 -21.21 -8.43 -12.83
CA SER A 279 -21.69 -8.52 -14.22
C SER A 279 -20.70 -7.86 -15.21
N PHE A 280 -20.12 -6.73 -14.83
CA PHE A 280 -19.10 -6.06 -15.64
C PHE A 280 -17.83 -6.90 -15.75
N VAL A 281 -17.36 -7.45 -14.62
CA VAL A 281 -16.19 -8.34 -14.57
C VAL A 281 -16.37 -9.57 -15.46
N LEU A 282 -17.52 -10.23 -15.39
CA LEU A 282 -17.84 -11.38 -16.22
C LEU A 282 -17.92 -11.02 -17.72
N SER A 283 -18.42 -9.84 -18.05
CA SER A 283 -18.49 -9.36 -19.44
C SER A 283 -17.09 -9.11 -20.01
N ALA A 284 -16.25 -8.37 -19.27
CA ALA A 284 -14.86 -8.09 -19.66
C ALA A 284 -14.01 -9.37 -19.78
N ALA A 285 -14.28 -10.37 -18.93
CA ALA A 285 -13.68 -11.69 -19.06
C ALA A 285 -14.12 -12.39 -20.36
N ALA A 286 -15.42 -12.40 -20.68
CA ALA A 286 -15.96 -13.05 -21.88
C ALA A 286 -15.45 -12.44 -23.19
N ASP A 287 -15.28 -11.11 -23.23
CA ASP A 287 -14.76 -10.40 -24.41
C ASP A 287 -13.29 -10.73 -24.68
N SER A 288 -12.52 -11.00 -23.62
CA SER A 288 -11.14 -11.47 -23.72
C SER A 288 -11.06 -12.86 -24.36
N TYR A 289 -11.98 -13.76 -24.02
CA TYR A 289 -12.07 -15.10 -24.66
C TYR A 289 -12.55 -15.03 -26.12
N SER A 290 -13.44 -14.09 -26.45
CA SER A 290 -13.95 -13.93 -27.81
C SER A 290 -12.91 -13.33 -28.76
N SER A 291 -12.03 -12.48 -28.23
CA SER A 291 -10.91 -11.87 -28.97
C SER A 291 -9.75 -12.85 -29.20
N ALA A 292 -9.59 -13.84 -28.32
CA ALA A 292 -8.69 -14.98 -28.50
C ALA A 292 -9.29 -15.99 -29.52
N THR A 293 -9.33 -15.62 -30.80
CA THR A 293 -9.67 -16.58 -31.87
C THR A 293 -8.72 -17.78 -31.77
N PRO A 294 -9.19 -19.02 -31.51
CA PRO A 294 -8.34 -20.18 -31.65
C PRO A 294 -7.89 -20.21 -33.11
N ALA A 295 -6.58 -20.34 -33.36
CA ALA A 295 -6.09 -20.64 -34.70
C ALA A 295 -6.99 -21.75 -35.28
N PRO A 296 -7.57 -21.57 -36.48
CA PRO A 296 -8.49 -22.55 -37.02
C PRO A 296 -7.74 -23.88 -37.03
N PHE A 297 -8.25 -24.87 -36.29
CA PHE A 297 -7.84 -26.25 -36.46
C PHE A 297 -7.94 -26.50 -37.97
N SER A 298 -6.79 -26.62 -38.63
CA SER A 298 -6.75 -27.08 -40.00
C SER A 298 -7.27 -28.49 -39.94
N SER A 299 -8.58 -28.65 -40.17
CA SER A 299 -9.14 -29.93 -40.54
C SER A 299 -8.47 -30.30 -41.87
N GLU A 300 -7.33 -30.97 -41.79
CA GLU A 300 -6.86 -31.79 -42.90
C GLU A 300 -7.98 -32.79 -43.17
N THR A 301 -8.79 -32.45 -44.17
CA THR A 301 -9.70 -33.35 -44.84
C THR A 301 -8.87 -34.56 -45.27
N PRO A 302 -9.14 -35.79 -44.79
CA PRO A 302 -8.47 -36.95 -45.34
C PRO A 302 -8.85 -37.06 -46.82
N ALA A 303 -7.83 -37.11 -47.68
CA ALA A 303 -8.01 -37.29 -49.12
C ALA A 303 -8.86 -38.55 -49.41
N PRO A 304 -9.73 -38.52 -50.43
CA PRO A 304 -10.57 -39.67 -50.76
C PRO A 304 -9.68 -40.82 -51.22
N THR A 305 -9.77 -41.95 -50.51
CA THR A 305 -9.16 -43.22 -50.90
C THR A 305 -9.87 -43.73 -52.15
N GLU A 306 -9.12 -43.95 -53.24
CA GLU A 306 -9.65 -44.54 -54.46
C GLU A 306 -10.13 -45.98 -54.21
N THR A 307 -11.36 -46.22 -54.65
CA THR A 307 -12.04 -47.52 -54.70
C THR A 307 -11.28 -48.52 -55.58
N PRO A 308 -10.91 -49.73 -55.09
CA PRO A 308 -10.60 -50.84 -55.96
C PRO A 308 -11.87 -51.63 -56.33
N ALA A 309 -11.92 -52.03 -57.59
CA ALA A 309 -12.98 -52.84 -58.18
C ALA A 309 -13.06 -54.26 -57.62
N SER A 310 -14.28 -54.81 -57.64
CA SER A 310 -14.69 -56.14 -57.22
C SER A 310 -13.90 -57.28 -57.88
N THR A 311 -13.56 -58.34 -57.13
CA THR A 311 -13.43 -59.71 -57.66
C THR A 311 -13.75 -60.76 -56.59
N GLU A 312 -14.81 -61.52 -56.88
CA GLU A 312 -15.19 -62.91 -56.55
C GLU A 312 -14.90 -63.59 -55.19
N THR A 313 -15.99 -64.11 -54.63
CA THR A 313 -16.11 -65.19 -53.63
C THR A 313 -15.57 -66.54 -54.17
N PRO A 314 -14.93 -67.38 -53.34
CA PRO A 314 -15.64 -68.61 -52.93
C PRO A 314 -15.41 -69.07 -51.47
N ALA A 315 -16.53 -69.46 -50.85
CA ALA A 315 -16.80 -70.67 -50.06
C ALA A 315 -15.71 -71.38 -49.19
N SER A 316 -16.01 -71.41 -47.89
CA SER A 316 -16.27 -72.62 -47.06
C SER A 316 -15.16 -73.37 -46.28
N THR A 317 -15.56 -73.73 -45.06
CA THR A 317 -15.15 -74.83 -44.15
C THR A 317 -13.97 -74.66 -43.18
N GLY A 318 -14.25 -74.86 -41.88
CA GLY A 318 -13.30 -75.49 -40.94
C GLY A 318 -13.17 -74.91 -39.52
N THR A 319 -14.00 -75.40 -38.59
CA THR A 319 -13.75 -75.50 -37.11
C THR A 319 -13.30 -76.97 -36.86
N PRO A 320 -12.51 -77.43 -35.82
CA PRO A 320 -12.40 -76.97 -34.41
C PRO A 320 -11.00 -77.01 -33.69
N ALA A 321 -10.91 -76.27 -32.54
CA ALA A 321 -10.45 -76.61 -31.15
C ALA A 321 -9.06 -77.28 -30.84
N PRO A 322 -8.65 -77.49 -29.56
CA PRO A 322 -8.52 -76.60 -28.37
C PRO A 322 -7.19 -76.81 -27.58
N GLY A 323 -7.01 -76.12 -26.44
CA GLY A 323 -6.04 -76.44 -25.36
C GLY A 323 -5.17 -75.23 -24.98
N ASP A 324 -4.88 -74.87 -23.73
CA ASP A 324 -5.14 -75.43 -22.41
C ASP A 324 -5.09 -74.28 -21.38
N ALA A 325 -5.90 -74.37 -20.33
CA ALA A 325 -5.65 -73.74 -19.03
C ALA A 325 -5.13 -74.84 -18.08
N PRO A 326 -4.89 -74.63 -16.76
CA PRO A 326 -4.69 -73.42 -15.96
C PRO A 326 -3.43 -73.55 -15.07
N VAL A 327 -3.14 -72.60 -14.17
CA VAL A 327 -2.71 -72.91 -12.78
C VAL A 327 -2.88 -71.69 -11.87
N SER A 328 -3.45 -71.98 -10.71
CA SER A 328 -3.91 -71.12 -9.62
C SER A 328 -2.81 -70.72 -8.61
N THR A 329 -3.25 -70.09 -7.51
CA THR A 329 -2.62 -69.89 -6.18
C THR A 329 -1.98 -68.51 -5.97
N GLU A 330 -2.11 -67.78 -4.86
CA GLU A 330 -2.82 -67.96 -3.58
C GLU A 330 -2.82 -66.57 -2.89
N ALA A 331 -3.83 -66.29 -2.06
CA ALA A 331 -3.75 -65.32 -0.96
C ALA A 331 -3.75 -66.12 0.35
N PRO A 332 -3.10 -65.67 1.44
CA PRO A 332 -3.83 -65.01 2.56
C PRO A 332 -2.96 -63.97 3.34
N ALA A 333 -3.48 -62.84 3.83
CA ALA A 333 -4.18 -62.55 5.10
C ALA A 333 -3.33 -61.87 6.21
N SER A 334 -3.95 -60.84 6.81
CA SER A 334 -3.93 -60.40 8.23
C SER A 334 -2.70 -59.70 8.85
N SER A 335 -2.87 -58.45 9.33
CA SER A 335 -3.08 -58.06 10.76
C SER A 335 -2.54 -56.64 11.12
N GLU A 336 -3.42 -55.79 11.67
CA GLU A 336 -3.20 -54.53 12.45
C GLU A 336 -2.37 -54.74 13.76
N PRO A 337 -2.06 -53.74 14.67
CA PRO A 337 -2.54 -52.34 14.83
C PRO A 337 -1.51 -51.21 15.23
N THR A 338 -2.00 -49.95 15.17
CA THR A 338 -1.83 -48.63 15.90
C THR A 338 -0.88 -48.47 17.13
N PRO A 339 -0.75 -47.28 17.81
CA PRO A 339 -0.48 -45.85 17.47
C PRO A 339 0.73 -45.24 18.24
N ALA A 340 1.11 -43.97 17.98
CA ALA A 340 1.60 -43.06 19.03
C ALA A 340 1.52 -41.57 18.64
N ALA A 341 0.83 -40.79 19.45
CA ALA A 341 0.91 -39.34 19.55
C ALA A 341 2.05 -38.93 20.50
N ALA A 342 2.64 -37.75 20.31
CA ALA A 342 3.00 -36.76 21.34
C ALA A 342 4.00 -35.73 20.79
N GLY A 343 3.75 -34.46 21.07
CA GLY A 343 4.66 -33.33 20.84
C GLY A 343 3.90 -32.03 20.66
#